data_AF-A0A3C0G4M8-F1
#
_entry.id   AF-A0A3C0G4M8-F1
#
_cell.length_a   1.000
_cell.length_b   1.000
_cell.length_c   1.000
_cell.angle_alpha   90.00
_cell.angle_beta   90.00
_cell.angle_gamma   90.00
#
_symmetry.space_group_name_H-M   'P 1'
#
loop_
_entity.id
_entity.type
_entity.pdbx_description
1 polymer ?
#
loop_
_entity_poly.entity_id
_entity_poly.type
_entity_poly.pdbx_seq_one_letter_code
_entity_poly.pdbx_strand_id
1 'polypeptide(L)'
;MLQCLQYPSKDCSVQYRFLQKNGEFKWIHEKGKVLKWNEAKEPLVMYGTLQDITEKKSFTTELHRVKNNQEAMINSTRDLMWSIDLDFKLITANTAFHELVKKIQGEPFNEGDSVFSTSVPSSITEKWKSYYTKAIKTGSFSVKQKIQDPSKFWTTYGLTSFDLMYNKEGEKIGITCFSKDITSEILSQQVLISAKEEMQKIMDTSLDIICTLDEEGYFLSINRAVNDIWGYAPK
;
A
#
# COMPACT_ATOMS: atom_id res chain seq x y z
N MET A 1 2.10 26.64 -35.36
CA MET A 1 1.85 26.89 -36.81
C MET A 1 2.99 27.69 -37.46
N LEU A 2 3.46 28.81 -36.90
CA LEU A 2 4.51 29.67 -37.51
C LEU A 2 5.86 28.98 -37.81
N GLN A 3 6.28 27.99 -37.00
CA GLN A 3 7.53 27.23 -37.25
C GLN A 3 7.50 26.38 -38.53
N CYS A 4 6.31 26.14 -39.07
CA CYS A 4 6.08 25.19 -40.17
C CYS A 4 6.10 25.87 -41.54
N LEU A 5 6.18 27.21 -41.55
CA LEU A 5 6.25 28.08 -42.72
C LEU A 5 7.70 28.50 -43.04
N GLN A 6 8.70 27.97 -42.32
CA GLN A 6 10.12 28.23 -42.59
C GLN A 6 10.66 27.31 -43.70
N TYR A 7 11.46 27.87 -44.62
CA TYR A 7 12.11 27.09 -45.67
C TYR A 7 13.46 26.52 -45.19
N PRO A 8 13.74 25.22 -45.41
CA PRO A 8 12.82 24.18 -45.90
C PRO A 8 11.83 23.74 -44.81
N SER A 9 10.59 23.38 -45.19
CA SER A 9 9.57 22.98 -44.21
C SER A 9 9.97 21.68 -43.49
N LYS A 10 9.94 21.73 -42.16
CA LYS A 10 9.88 20.53 -41.32
C LYS A 10 8.42 20.12 -41.11
N ASP A 11 8.20 18.84 -40.85
CA ASP A 11 6.87 18.34 -40.53
C ASP A 11 6.37 19.03 -39.24
N CYS A 12 5.19 19.63 -39.33
CA CYS A 12 4.54 20.34 -38.23
C CYS A 12 3.68 19.37 -37.43
N SER A 13 3.73 19.43 -36.10
CA SER A 13 2.80 18.72 -35.23
C SER A 13 2.56 19.56 -33.98
N VAL A 14 1.36 20.11 -33.83
CA VAL A 14 1.01 21.00 -32.71
C VAL A 14 -0.33 20.59 -32.11
N GLN A 15 -0.42 20.65 -30.78
CA GLN A 15 -1.67 20.45 -30.05
C GLN A 15 -2.08 21.76 -29.37
N TYR A 16 -3.32 22.19 -29.57
CA TYR A 16 -3.84 23.43 -28.98
C TYR A 16 -5.32 23.33 -28.65
N ARG A 17 -5.80 24.25 -27.80
CA ARG A 17 -7.22 24.40 -27.51
C ARG A 17 -7.88 25.30 -28.55
N PHE A 18 -8.97 24.83 -29.14
CA PHE A 18 -9.79 25.51 -30.12
C PHE A 18 -11.16 25.79 -29.53
N LEU A 19 -11.59 27.05 -29.55
CA LEU A 19 -12.91 27.47 -29.05
C LEU A 19 -13.95 27.30 -30.17
N GLN A 20 -14.96 26.49 -29.92
CA GLN A 20 -16.08 26.28 -30.82
C GLN A 20 -17.11 27.41 -30.72
N LYS A 21 -17.98 27.53 -31.73
CA LYS A 21 -19.05 28.54 -31.78
C LYS A 21 -20.04 28.44 -30.61
N ASN A 22 -20.22 27.26 -30.05
CA ASN A 22 -21.07 27.00 -28.88
C ASN A 22 -20.41 27.40 -27.53
N GLY A 23 -19.15 27.87 -27.55
CA GLY A 23 -18.40 28.25 -26.35
C GLY A 23 -17.56 27.13 -25.73
N GLU A 24 -17.59 25.91 -26.28
CA GLU A 24 -16.81 24.78 -25.76
C GLU A 24 -15.38 24.77 -26.32
N PHE A 25 -14.42 24.33 -25.51
CA PHE A 25 -13.05 24.11 -25.95
C PHE A 25 -12.83 22.67 -26.38
N LYS A 26 -12.21 22.49 -27.54
CA LYS A 26 -11.68 21.20 -28.02
C LYS A 26 -10.18 21.21 -28.10
N TRP A 27 -9.55 20.08 -27.80
CA TRP A 27 -8.15 19.90 -28.11
C TRP A 27 -8.00 19.43 -29.56
N ILE A 28 -7.28 20.18 -30.37
CA ILE A 28 -6.99 19.84 -31.76
C ILE A 28 -5.51 19.48 -31.87
N HIS A 29 -5.24 18.34 -32.50
CA HIS A 29 -3.92 17.97 -33.00
C HIS A 29 -3.86 18.28 -34.48
N GLU A 30 -3.07 19.28 -34.82
CA GLU A 30 -2.79 19.63 -36.20
C GLU A 30 -1.44 19.05 -36.62
N LYS A 31 -1.42 18.39 -37.79
CA LYS A 31 -0.19 18.03 -38.48
C LYS A 31 -0.20 18.58 -39.88
N GLY A 32 0.93 19.09 -40.37
CA GLY A 32 0.98 19.61 -41.73
C GLY A 32 2.37 19.93 -42.22
N LYS A 33 2.49 20.15 -43.54
CA LYS A 33 3.75 20.50 -44.21
C LYS A 33 3.49 21.36 -45.44
N VAL A 34 4.36 22.32 -45.69
CA VAL A 34 4.37 23.09 -46.94
C VAL A 34 4.79 22.17 -48.09
N LEU A 35 3.92 22.07 -49.10
CA LEU A 35 4.08 21.26 -50.31
C LEU A 35 4.80 22.04 -51.42
N LYS A 36 4.49 23.34 -51.55
CA LYS A 36 5.01 24.20 -52.63
C LYS A 36 5.44 25.56 -52.09
N TRP A 37 6.51 26.09 -52.67
CA TRP A 37 7.08 27.40 -52.37
C TRP A 37 7.20 28.23 -53.65
N ASN A 38 7.13 29.56 -53.55
CA ASN A 38 7.48 30.44 -54.68
C ASN A 38 9.00 30.69 -54.76
N GLU A 39 9.44 31.44 -55.76
CA GLU A 39 10.87 31.79 -55.95
C GLU A 39 11.44 32.61 -54.77
N ALA A 40 10.60 33.38 -54.07
CA ALA A 40 10.95 34.13 -52.88
C ALA A 40 11.01 33.26 -51.59
N LYS A 41 10.84 31.93 -51.72
CA LYS A 41 10.76 30.96 -50.60
C LYS A 41 9.61 31.23 -49.63
N GLU A 42 8.50 31.73 -50.13
CA GLU A 42 7.24 31.88 -49.40
C GLU A 42 6.33 30.68 -49.66
N PRO A 43 5.59 30.20 -48.64
CA PRO A 43 4.77 29.00 -48.75
C PRO A 43 3.52 29.27 -49.62
N LEU A 44 3.37 28.52 -50.72
CA LEU A 44 2.21 28.63 -51.62
C LEU A 44 1.09 27.64 -51.27
N VAL A 45 1.45 26.41 -50.92
CA VAL A 45 0.48 25.34 -50.62
C VAL A 45 0.97 24.55 -49.42
N MET A 46 0.08 24.36 -48.45
CA MET A 46 0.29 23.47 -47.31
C MET A 46 -0.79 22.38 -47.33
N TYR A 47 -0.43 21.17 -46.93
CA TYR A 47 -1.38 20.10 -46.64
C TYR A 47 -1.26 19.73 -45.17
N GLY A 48 -2.35 19.24 -44.58
CA GLY A 48 -2.37 18.84 -43.19
C GLY A 48 -3.68 18.18 -42.77
N THR A 49 -3.68 17.70 -41.54
CA THR A 49 -4.84 17.12 -40.87
C THR A 49 -5.11 17.87 -39.57
N LEU A 50 -6.39 18.01 -39.24
CA LEU A 50 -6.88 18.50 -37.96
C LEU A 50 -7.63 17.36 -37.31
N GLN A 51 -7.11 16.84 -36.20
CA GLN A 51 -7.73 15.76 -35.44
C GLN A 51 -8.22 16.30 -34.10
N ASP A 52 -9.50 16.08 -33.79
CA ASP A 52 -10.01 16.26 -32.44
C ASP A 52 -9.41 15.19 -31.52
N ILE A 53 -8.68 15.62 -30.51
CA ILE A 53 -8.05 14.76 -29.49
C ILE A 53 -8.60 15.04 -28.09
N THR A 54 -9.75 15.70 -27.98
CA THR A 54 -10.38 16.08 -26.71
C THR A 54 -10.65 14.86 -25.84
N GLU A 55 -11.29 13.83 -26.39
CA GLU A 55 -11.56 12.58 -25.68
C GLU A 55 -10.27 11.90 -25.22
N LYS A 56 -9.27 11.79 -26.10
CA LYS A 56 -7.96 11.19 -25.76
C LYS A 56 -7.28 11.92 -24.60
N LYS A 57 -7.31 13.25 -24.60
CA LYS A 57 -6.76 14.06 -23.50
C LYS A 57 -7.56 13.85 -22.21
N SER A 58 -8.89 13.84 -22.29
CA SER A 58 -9.77 13.60 -21.14
C SER A 58 -9.53 12.24 -20.50
N PHE A 59 -9.49 11.16 -21.29
CA PHE A 59 -9.16 9.82 -20.78
C PHE A 59 -7.78 9.75 -20.13
N THR A 60 -6.78 10.41 -20.74
CA THR A 60 -5.43 10.46 -20.17
C THR A 60 -5.42 11.19 -18.83
N THR A 61 -6.10 12.34 -18.73
CA THR A 61 -6.22 13.11 -17.51
C THR A 61 -6.96 12.33 -16.42
N GLU A 62 -8.05 11.66 -16.77
CA GLU A 62 -8.82 10.86 -15.81
C GLU A 62 -8.02 9.64 -15.32
N LEU A 63 -7.30 8.97 -16.22
CA LEU A 63 -6.40 7.87 -15.86
C LEU A 63 -5.32 8.35 -14.87
N HIS A 64 -4.69 9.50 -15.15
CA HIS A 64 -3.70 10.10 -14.24
C HIS A 64 -4.33 10.48 -12.90
N ARG A 65 -5.55 11.03 -12.90
CA ARG A 65 -6.29 11.38 -11.67
C ARG A 65 -6.54 10.13 -10.83
N VAL A 66 -7.04 9.06 -11.43
CA VAL A 66 -7.30 7.78 -10.74
C VAL A 66 -6.00 7.19 -10.19
N LYS A 67 -4.93 7.15 -10.99
CA LYS A 67 -3.61 6.66 -10.56
C LYS A 67 -3.06 7.46 -9.38
N ASN A 68 -3.03 8.78 -9.48
CA ASN A 68 -2.54 9.65 -8.40
C ASN A 68 -3.36 9.50 -7.12
N ASN A 69 -4.69 9.35 -7.23
CA ASN A 69 -5.55 9.13 -6.07
C ASN A 69 -5.28 7.75 -5.42
N GLN A 70 -5.09 6.70 -6.22
CA GLN A 70 -4.71 5.38 -5.72
C GLN A 70 -3.36 5.43 -4.99
N GLU A 71 -2.35 6.06 -5.60
CA GLU A 71 -1.03 6.26 -4.99
C GLU A 71 -1.13 7.04 -3.68
N ALA A 72 -1.89 8.15 -3.65
CA ALA A 72 -2.08 8.94 -2.44
C ALA A 72 -2.75 8.13 -1.31
N MET A 73 -3.69 7.25 -1.66
CA MET A 73 -4.41 6.42 -0.69
C MET A 73 -3.54 5.32 -0.09
N ILE A 74 -2.77 4.59 -0.90
CA ILE A 74 -1.87 3.53 -0.38
C ILE A 74 -0.68 4.11 0.38
N ASN A 75 -0.29 5.36 0.09
CA ASN A 75 0.81 6.06 0.74
C ASN A 75 0.39 6.91 1.95
N SER A 76 -0.90 6.98 2.29
CA SER A 76 -1.36 7.73 3.46
C SER A 76 -1.05 7.04 4.78
N THR A 77 -0.61 5.77 4.74
CA THR A 77 -0.17 4.99 5.90
C THR A 77 1.33 4.70 5.83
N ARG A 78 1.94 4.47 7.01
CA ARG A 78 3.30 3.95 7.13
C ARG A 78 3.36 2.42 7.15
N ASP A 79 2.20 1.77 7.17
CA ASP A 79 2.11 0.32 7.04
C ASP A 79 2.55 -0.11 5.64
N LEU A 80 3.06 -1.33 5.55
CA LEU A 80 3.59 -1.85 4.29
C LEU A 80 2.44 -2.39 3.46
N MET A 81 2.34 -1.95 2.20
CA MET A 81 1.37 -2.46 1.23
C MET A 81 2.09 -2.86 -0.03
N TRP A 82 1.85 -4.08 -0.49
CA TRP A 82 2.35 -4.56 -1.77
C TRP A 82 1.44 -5.65 -2.32
N SER A 83 1.50 -5.86 -3.62
CA SER A 83 0.81 -6.96 -4.28
C SER A 83 1.74 -7.64 -5.26
N ILE A 84 1.53 -8.94 -5.45
CA ILE A 84 2.31 -9.77 -6.35
C ILE A 84 1.40 -10.59 -7.25
N ASP A 85 1.88 -10.95 -8.44
CA ASP A 85 1.20 -11.89 -9.32
C ASP A 85 1.41 -13.35 -8.85
N LEU A 86 0.83 -14.30 -9.59
CA LEU A 86 0.94 -15.73 -9.28
C LEU A 86 2.36 -16.30 -9.50
N ASP A 87 3.22 -15.59 -10.22
CA ASP A 87 4.63 -15.92 -10.43
C ASP A 87 5.56 -15.22 -9.41
N PHE A 88 4.96 -14.58 -8.40
CA PHE A 88 5.64 -13.84 -7.34
C PHE A 88 6.42 -12.61 -7.82
N LYS A 89 5.95 -11.96 -8.90
CA LYS A 89 6.46 -10.66 -9.33
C LYS A 89 5.64 -9.53 -8.74
N LEU A 90 6.30 -8.44 -8.42
CA LEU A 90 5.65 -7.26 -7.85
C LEU A 90 4.68 -6.65 -8.86
N ILE A 91 3.40 -6.51 -8.50
CA ILE A 91 2.42 -5.77 -9.29
C ILE A 91 2.47 -4.30 -8.93
N THR A 92 2.41 -3.99 -7.64
CA THR A 92 2.54 -2.61 -7.11
C THR A 92 2.85 -2.63 -5.63
N ALA A 93 3.41 -1.54 -5.10
CA ALA A 93 3.67 -1.34 -3.69
C ALA A 93 3.62 0.13 -3.29
N ASN A 94 3.42 0.38 -2.00
CA ASN A 94 3.49 1.72 -1.45
C ASN A 94 4.94 2.12 -1.10
N THR A 95 5.15 3.41 -0.86
CA THR A 95 6.46 3.99 -0.53
C THR A 95 7.09 3.32 0.69
N ALA A 96 6.31 3.02 1.73
CA ALA A 96 6.80 2.38 2.95
C ALA A 96 7.44 1.00 2.67
N PHE A 97 6.83 0.20 1.77
CA PHE A 97 7.41 -1.06 1.32
C PHE A 97 8.73 -0.86 0.56
N HIS A 98 8.76 0.06 -0.41
CA HIS A 98 9.98 0.33 -1.18
C HIS A 98 11.13 0.82 -0.29
N GLU A 99 10.85 1.67 0.71
CA GLU A 99 11.84 2.15 1.67
C GLU A 99 12.41 1.02 2.53
N LEU A 100 11.57 0.10 3.01
CA LEU A 100 12.01 -1.06 3.78
C LEU A 100 12.89 -1.98 2.93
N VAL A 101 12.46 -2.30 1.72
CA VAL A 101 13.23 -3.15 0.80
C VAL A 101 14.59 -2.52 0.51
N LYS A 102 14.62 -1.23 0.16
CA LYS A 102 15.86 -0.49 -0.08
C LYS A 102 16.81 -0.55 1.13
N LYS A 103 16.28 -0.48 2.34
CA LYS A 103 17.06 -0.58 3.58
C LYS A 103 17.65 -1.97 3.82
N ILE A 104 16.95 -3.03 3.41
CA ILE A 104 17.38 -4.43 3.62
C ILE A 104 18.40 -4.87 2.57
N GLN A 105 18.16 -4.58 1.29
CA GLN A 105 18.98 -5.11 0.18
C GLN A 105 19.66 -4.03 -0.68
N GLY A 106 19.55 -2.75 -0.32
CA GLY A 106 20.19 -1.62 -1.00
C GLY A 106 19.34 -0.98 -2.10
N GLU A 107 18.58 -1.78 -2.85
CA GLU A 107 17.73 -1.32 -3.97
C GLU A 107 16.27 -1.74 -3.80
N PRO A 108 15.29 -0.88 -4.18
CA PRO A 108 13.89 -1.26 -4.19
C PRO A 108 13.58 -2.25 -5.33
N PHE A 109 12.50 -3.02 -5.18
CA PHE A 109 11.92 -3.76 -6.30
C PHE A 109 11.12 -2.83 -7.20
N ASN A 110 11.17 -3.03 -8.52
CA ASN A 110 10.30 -2.39 -9.48
C ASN A 110 9.09 -3.28 -9.80
N GLU A 111 8.04 -2.69 -10.38
CA GLU A 111 6.92 -3.46 -10.91
C GLU A 111 7.41 -4.45 -11.98
N GLY A 112 7.00 -5.71 -11.87
CA GLY A 112 7.45 -6.83 -12.70
C GLY A 112 8.67 -7.60 -12.17
N ASP A 113 9.39 -7.06 -11.17
CA ASP A 113 10.53 -7.76 -10.56
C ASP A 113 10.03 -8.90 -9.66
N SER A 114 10.77 -10.01 -9.63
CA SER A 114 10.57 -11.06 -8.63
C SER A 114 10.81 -10.51 -7.23
N VAL A 115 9.87 -10.70 -6.30
CA VAL A 115 10.05 -10.30 -4.89
C VAL A 115 11.03 -11.21 -4.13
N PHE A 116 11.53 -12.24 -4.80
CA PHE A 116 12.62 -13.08 -4.34
C PHE A 116 13.89 -12.75 -5.14
N SER A 117 14.87 -12.15 -4.47
CA SER A 117 16.19 -11.85 -5.03
C SER A 117 17.27 -12.68 -4.33
N THR A 118 18.44 -12.80 -4.96
CA THR A 118 19.64 -13.41 -4.34
C THR A 118 20.15 -12.64 -3.12
N SER A 119 19.74 -11.37 -2.96
CA SER A 119 20.13 -10.54 -1.83
C SER A 119 19.33 -10.83 -0.57
N VAL A 120 18.19 -11.53 -0.68
CA VAL A 120 17.36 -11.93 0.46
C VAL A 120 17.78 -13.32 0.93
N PRO A 121 18.08 -13.53 2.24
CA PRO A 121 18.41 -14.84 2.79
C PRO A 121 17.38 -15.92 2.41
N SER A 122 17.86 -17.13 2.07
CA SER A 122 17.01 -18.25 1.64
C SER A 122 15.93 -18.62 2.66
N SER A 123 16.23 -18.53 3.95
CA SER A 123 15.27 -18.79 5.03
C SER A 123 14.08 -17.83 5.01
N ILE A 124 14.31 -16.56 4.67
CA ILE A 124 13.26 -15.55 4.54
C ILE A 124 12.45 -15.84 3.28
N THR A 125 13.13 -16.09 2.16
CA THR A 125 12.51 -16.42 0.87
C THR A 125 11.58 -17.63 0.98
N GLU A 126 12.03 -18.74 1.60
CA GLU A 126 11.21 -19.94 1.81
C GLU A 126 9.98 -19.66 2.68
N LYS A 127 10.15 -18.90 3.77
CA LYS A 127 9.06 -18.52 4.67
C LYS A 127 7.98 -17.71 3.93
N TRP A 128 8.37 -16.67 3.20
CA TRP A 128 7.42 -15.83 2.45
C TRP A 128 6.77 -16.58 1.29
N LYS A 129 7.53 -17.43 0.58
CA LYS A 129 6.98 -18.30 -0.47
C LYS A 129 5.92 -19.25 0.08
N SER A 130 6.12 -19.79 1.30
CA SER A 130 5.11 -20.59 1.98
C SER A 130 3.83 -19.79 2.27
N TYR A 131 3.96 -18.54 2.73
CA TYR A 131 2.80 -17.67 2.95
C TYR A 131 2.03 -17.35 1.67
N TYR A 132 2.73 -16.97 0.60
CA TYR A 132 2.08 -16.70 -0.68
C TYR A 132 1.37 -17.94 -1.23
N THR A 133 2.03 -19.10 -1.19
CA THR A 133 1.44 -20.37 -1.61
C THR A 133 0.22 -20.74 -0.76
N LYS A 134 0.26 -20.47 0.54
CA LYS A 134 -0.88 -20.68 1.43
C LYS A 134 -2.05 -19.78 1.03
N ALA A 135 -1.84 -18.49 0.78
CA ALA A 135 -2.91 -17.57 0.37
C ALA A 135 -3.58 -18.02 -0.93
N ILE A 136 -2.80 -18.47 -1.92
CA ILE A 136 -3.33 -19.00 -3.19
C ILE A 136 -4.29 -20.19 -2.96
N LYS A 137 -4.02 -21.00 -1.93
CA LYS A 137 -4.83 -22.18 -1.55
C LYS A 137 -6.02 -21.83 -0.66
N THR A 138 -5.84 -20.98 0.35
CA THR A 138 -6.85 -20.71 1.38
C THR A 138 -7.71 -19.48 1.10
N GLY A 139 -7.34 -18.64 0.14
CA GLY A 139 -8.01 -17.37 -0.16
C GLY A 139 -7.44 -16.22 0.66
N SER A 140 -7.59 -16.24 1.98
CA SER A 140 -7.01 -15.21 2.85
C SER A 140 -6.55 -15.75 4.19
N PHE A 141 -5.56 -15.09 4.80
CA PHE A 141 -5.16 -15.30 6.20
C PHE A 141 -4.26 -14.16 6.69
N SER A 142 -4.08 -14.06 8.01
CA SER A 142 -3.10 -13.16 8.62
C SER A 142 -2.16 -13.92 9.55
N VAL A 143 -0.94 -13.40 9.72
CA VAL A 143 0.07 -13.95 10.61
C VAL A 143 0.75 -12.83 11.38
N LYS A 144 0.87 -12.99 12.71
CA LYS A 144 1.69 -12.12 13.54
C LYS A 144 3.15 -12.58 13.43
N GLN A 145 4.04 -11.65 13.15
CA GLN A 145 5.47 -11.91 13.00
C GLN A 145 6.27 -10.97 13.88
N LYS A 146 7.33 -11.48 14.48
CA LYS A 146 8.40 -10.64 15.02
C LYS A 146 9.25 -10.17 13.84
N ILE A 147 9.34 -8.86 13.68
CA ILE A 147 10.19 -8.20 12.71
C ILE A 147 11.41 -7.70 13.48
N GLN A 148 12.55 -8.29 13.18
CA GLN A 148 13.84 -7.86 13.71
C GLN A 148 14.47 -6.94 12.66
N ASP A 149 14.20 -5.64 12.75
CA ASP A 149 14.87 -4.63 11.92
C ASP A 149 16.32 -4.49 12.42
N PRO A 150 17.34 -4.82 11.60
CA PRO A 150 18.74 -4.74 12.02
C PRO A 150 19.19 -3.35 12.49
N SER A 151 18.48 -2.30 12.07
CA SER A 151 18.77 -0.92 12.48
C SER A 151 18.05 -0.50 13.77
N LYS A 152 17.05 -1.26 14.22
CA LYS A 152 16.31 -0.95 15.44
C LYS A 152 16.86 -1.78 16.58
N PHE A 153 17.08 -1.11 17.71
CA PHE A 153 17.58 -1.76 18.92
C PHE A 153 16.53 -2.67 19.60
N TRP A 154 15.24 -2.47 19.32
CA TRP A 154 14.14 -3.23 19.91
C TRP A 154 13.40 -4.09 18.89
N THR A 155 12.76 -5.17 19.38
CA THR A 155 11.93 -6.06 18.56
C THR A 155 10.63 -5.36 18.17
N THR A 156 10.28 -5.42 16.88
CA THR A 156 8.98 -4.94 16.38
C THR A 156 8.06 -6.12 16.04
N TYR A 157 6.75 -5.89 16.06
CA TYR A 157 5.74 -6.89 15.75
C TYR A 157 4.90 -6.42 14.56
N GLY A 158 4.82 -7.24 13.52
CA GLY A 158 3.97 -6.99 12.35
C GLY A 158 2.81 -7.95 12.30
N LEU A 159 1.60 -7.47 12.01
CA LEU A 159 0.48 -8.30 11.57
C LEU A 159 0.40 -8.21 10.05
N THR A 160 0.82 -9.27 9.37
CA THR A 160 0.78 -9.34 7.91
C THR A 160 -0.43 -10.15 7.46
N SER A 161 -1.30 -9.53 6.67
CA SER A 161 -2.46 -10.13 6.02
C SER A 161 -2.13 -10.40 4.56
N PHE A 162 -2.61 -11.52 4.05
CA PHE A 162 -2.48 -11.98 2.68
C PHE A 162 -3.86 -12.30 2.14
N ASP A 163 -4.24 -11.66 1.03
CA ASP A 163 -5.56 -11.82 0.41
C ASP A 163 -5.40 -12.11 -1.09
N LEU A 164 -6.02 -13.19 -1.56
CA LEU A 164 -6.03 -13.59 -2.95
C LEU A 164 -6.88 -12.61 -3.79
N MET A 165 -6.27 -12.09 -4.85
CA MET A 165 -6.89 -11.15 -5.77
C MET A 165 -7.51 -11.86 -6.97
N TYR A 166 -8.62 -11.30 -7.45
CA TYR A 166 -9.35 -11.79 -8.61
C TYR A 166 -9.53 -10.68 -9.65
N ASN A 167 -9.52 -11.02 -10.93
CA ASN A 167 -9.95 -10.11 -11.99
C ASN A 167 -11.48 -10.01 -12.05
N LYS A 168 -12.00 -9.21 -12.98
CA LYS A 168 -13.45 -9.04 -13.20
C LYS A 168 -14.15 -10.32 -13.69
N GLU A 169 -13.40 -11.27 -14.22
CA GLU A 169 -13.89 -12.56 -14.73
C GLU A 169 -13.88 -13.65 -13.64
N GLY A 170 -13.40 -13.34 -12.42
CA GLY A 170 -13.33 -14.27 -11.31
C GLY A 170 -12.09 -15.16 -11.31
N GLU A 171 -11.12 -14.88 -12.17
CA GLU A 171 -9.86 -15.61 -12.23
C GLU A 171 -8.86 -15.06 -11.21
N LYS A 172 -8.07 -15.96 -10.62
CA LYS A 172 -7.00 -15.58 -9.69
C LYS A 172 -5.90 -14.84 -10.45
N ILE A 173 -5.51 -13.67 -9.96
CA ILE A 173 -4.47 -12.84 -10.61
C ILE A 173 -3.24 -12.58 -9.75
N GLY A 174 -3.34 -12.75 -8.43
CA GLY A 174 -2.24 -12.41 -7.54
C GLY A 174 -2.66 -12.37 -6.08
N ILE A 175 -1.81 -11.80 -5.24
CA ILE A 175 -2.02 -11.70 -3.79
C ILE A 175 -1.75 -10.24 -3.40
N THR A 176 -2.67 -9.64 -2.65
CA THR A 176 -2.41 -8.38 -1.96
C THR A 176 -1.96 -8.65 -0.53
N CYS A 177 -0.98 -7.90 -0.08
CA CYS A 177 -0.35 -8.05 1.21
C CYS A 177 -0.35 -6.70 1.93
N PHE A 178 -0.75 -6.74 3.19
CA PHE A 178 -0.75 -5.57 4.07
C PHE A 178 -0.09 -5.96 5.38
N SER A 179 0.94 -5.24 5.79
CA SER A 179 1.61 -5.47 7.06
C SER A 179 1.54 -4.25 7.96
N LYS A 180 0.76 -4.37 9.04
CA LYS A 180 0.60 -3.35 10.06
C LYS A 180 1.62 -3.53 11.18
N ASP A 181 2.26 -2.45 11.61
CA ASP A 181 3.03 -2.46 12.86
C ASP A 181 2.06 -2.49 14.05
N ILE A 182 2.15 -3.55 14.86
CA ILE A 182 1.33 -3.77 16.06
C ILE A 182 2.19 -3.77 17.34
N THR A 183 3.40 -3.21 17.26
CA THR A 183 4.35 -3.21 18.38
C THR A 183 3.78 -2.47 19.59
N SER A 184 3.20 -1.29 19.38
CA SER A 184 2.63 -0.50 20.47
C SER A 184 1.52 -1.26 21.18
N GLU A 185 0.61 -1.88 20.42
CA GLU A 185 -0.51 -2.63 20.95
C GLU A 185 -0.06 -3.84 21.76
N ILE A 186 0.94 -4.58 21.26
CA ILE A 186 1.52 -5.73 21.97
C ILE A 186 2.20 -5.28 23.27
N LEU A 187 2.99 -4.20 23.23
CA LEU A 187 3.68 -3.69 24.42
C LEU A 187 2.69 -3.16 25.47
N SER A 188 1.65 -2.40 25.06
CA SER A 188 0.61 -1.95 25.97
C SER A 188 -0.15 -3.11 26.60
N GLN A 189 -0.46 -4.16 25.83
CA GLN A 189 -1.08 -5.38 26.38
C GLN A 189 -0.17 -6.09 27.39
N GLN A 190 1.12 -6.18 27.10
CA GLN A 190 2.08 -6.81 28.03
C GLN A 190 2.22 -6.03 29.33
N VAL A 191 2.30 -4.69 29.26
CA VAL A 191 2.35 -3.85 30.46
C VAL A 191 1.10 -4.04 31.32
N LEU A 192 -0.09 -4.11 30.71
CA LEU A 192 -1.34 -4.35 31.42
C LEU A 192 -1.38 -5.73 32.09
N ILE A 193 -0.92 -6.77 31.38
CA ILE A 193 -0.85 -8.14 31.92
C ILE A 193 0.11 -8.18 33.10
N SER A 194 1.32 -7.64 32.95
CA SER A 194 2.32 -7.61 34.03
C SER A 194 1.83 -6.83 35.24
N ALA A 195 1.22 -5.66 35.04
CA ALA A 195 0.66 -4.86 36.13
C ALA A 195 -0.47 -5.60 36.86
N LYS A 196 -1.34 -6.31 36.12
CA LYS A 196 -2.40 -7.14 36.71
C LYS A 196 -1.81 -8.29 37.54
N GLU A 197 -0.81 -8.99 37.01
CA GLU A 197 -0.15 -10.10 37.72
C GLU A 197 0.59 -9.63 38.97
N GLU A 198 1.26 -8.48 38.90
CA GLU A 198 1.95 -7.88 40.05
C GLU A 198 0.95 -7.43 41.12
N MET A 199 -0.13 -6.75 40.73
CA MET A 199 -1.20 -6.36 41.65
C MET A 199 -1.84 -7.58 42.30
N GLN A 200 -2.10 -8.65 41.54
CA GLN A 200 -2.63 -9.91 42.07
C GLN A 200 -1.67 -10.53 43.10
N LYS A 201 -0.36 -10.57 42.81
CA LYS A 201 0.65 -11.07 43.76
C LYS A 201 0.69 -10.23 45.04
N ILE A 202 0.67 -8.91 44.93
CA ILE A 202 0.66 -8.01 46.11
C ILE A 202 -0.60 -8.27 46.95
N MET A 203 -1.76 -8.35 46.31
CA MET A 203 -3.02 -8.69 47.00
C MET A 203 -2.93 -10.07 47.67
N ASP A 204 -2.41 -11.08 46.99
CA ASP A 204 -2.30 -12.45 47.52
C ASP A 204 -1.22 -12.61 48.61
N THR A 205 -0.27 -11.68 48.71
CA THR A 205 0.70 -11.63 49.83
C THR A 205 0.16 -10.92 51.07
N SER A 206 -0.96 -10.20 50.96
CA SER A 206 -1.62 -9.60 52.11
C SER A 206 -2.15 -10.69 53.05
N LEU A 207 -1.94 -10.50 54.36
CA LEU A 207 -2.54 -11.34 55.39
C LEU A 207 -4.03 -11.02 55.59
N ASP A 208 -4.45 -9.80 55.26
CA ASP A 208 -5.86 -9.39 55.34
C ASP A 208 -6.62 -9.76 54.07
N ILE A 209 -7.93 -10.01 54.21
CA ILE A 209 -8.84 -10.21 53.08
C ILE A 209 -9.06 -8.87 52.37
N ILE A 210 -8.64 -8.82 51.11
CA ILE A 210 -8.89 -7.71 50.21
C ILE A 210 -9.91 -8.19 49.18
N CYS A 211 -11.04 -7.49 49.10
CA CYS A 211 -12.11 -7.82 48.16
C CYS A 211 -12.76 -6.58 47.55
N THR A 212 -13.42 -6.79 46.42
CA THR A 212 -14.34 -5.83 45.81
C THR A 212 -15.72 -6.44 45.72
N LEU A 213 -16.76 -5.61 45.89
CA LEU A 213 -18.16 -6.00 45.88
C LEU A 213 -18.90 -5.24 44.78
N ASP A 214 -19.98 -5.80 44.24
CA ASP A 214 -20.95 -5.07 43.42
C ASP A 214 -21.95 -4.27 44.28
N GLU A 215 -22.92 -3.63 43.63
CA GLU A 215 -23.93 -2.80 44.29
C GLU A 215 -24.88 -3.63 45.19
N GLU A 216 -25.07 -4.92 44.88
CA GLU A 216 -25.86 -5.86 45.68
C GLU A 216 -25.06 -6.55 46.80
N GLY A 217 -23.75 -6.32 46.88
CA GLY A 217 -22.86 -6.86 47.91
C GLY A 217 -22.26 -8.23 47.60
N TYR A 218 -22.34 -8.71 46.36
CA TYR A 218 -21.65 -9.92 45.92
C TYR A 218 -20.18 -9.66 45.59
N PHE A 219 -19.32 -10.65 45.87
CA PHE A 219 -17.88 -10.55 45.62
C PHE A 219 -17.57 -10.54 44.12
N LEU A 220 -16.92 -9.47 43.65
CA LEU A 220 -16.37 -9.35 42.29
C LEU A 220 -14.92 -9.84 42.21
N SER A 221 -14.15 -9.62 43.28
CA SER A 221 -12.76 -10.07 43.41
C SER A 221 -12.46 -10.29 44.88
N ILE A 222 -11.66 -11.32 45.18
CA ILE A 222 -11.16 -11.60 46.52
C ILE A 222 -9.75 -12.18 46.42
N ASN A 223 -8.83 -11.75 47.29
CA ASN A 223 -7.47 -12.25 47.35
C ASN A 223 -7.39 -13.62 48.07
N ARG A 224 -6.23 -14.27 47.96
CA ARG A 224 -6.02 -15.64 48.51
C ARG A 224 -6.20 -15.77 50.02
N ALA A 225 -6.03 -14.69 50.79
CA ALA A 225 -6.13 -14.67 52.26
C ALA A 225 -7.48 -15.21 52.80
N VAL A 226 -8.53 -15.20 51.97
CA VAL A 226 -9.83 -15.77 52.33
C VAL A 226 -9.76 -17.25 52.71
N ASN A 227 -8.88 -18.03 52.07
CA ASN A 227 -8.75 -19.45 52.39
C ASN A 227 -8.07 -19.66 53.74
N ASP A 228 -7.14 -18.78 54.11
CA ASP A 228 -6.41 -18.90 55.37
C ASP A 228 -7.25 -18.37 56.55
N ILE A 229 -8.06 -17.32 56.33
CA ILE A 229 -8.88 -16.68 57.37
C ILE A 229 -10.28 -17.30 57.49
N TRP A 230 -11.01 -17.47 56.37
CA TRP A 230 -12.38 -18.02 56.38
C TRP A 230 -12.43 -19.53 56.17
N GLY A 231 -11.35 -20.15 55.67
CA GLY A 231 -11.29 -21.59 55.42
C GLY A 231 -11.95 -22.05 54.12
N TYR A 232 -12.56 -21.13 53.35
CA TYR A 232 -13.17 -21.40 52.05
C TYR A 232 -13.21 -20.12 51.21
N ALA A 233 -13.17 -20.27 49.88
CA ALA A 233 -13.46 -19.17 48.97
C ALA A 233 -14.97 -19.10 48.68
N PRO A 234 -15.64 -17.95 48.92
CA PRO A 234 -17.03 -17.77 48.54
C PRO A 234 -17.19 -17.85 47.01
N LYS A 235 -18.31 -18.41 46.56
CA LYS A 235 -18.66 -18.54 45.13
C LYS A 235 -19.45 -17.35 44.63
#